data_AF-K1UBF5-F1
#
_entry.id   AF-K1UBF5-F1
#
_cell.length_a   1.000
_cell.length_b   1.000
_cell.length_c   1.000
_cell.angle_alpha   90.00
_cell.angle_beta   90.00
_cell.angle_gamma   90.00
#
_symmetry.space_group_name_H-M   'P 1'
#
loop_
_entity.id
_entity.type
_entity.pdbx_description
1 polymer ?
#
loop_
_entity_poly.entity_id
_entity_poly.type
_entity_poly.pdbx_seq_one_letter_code
_entity_poly.pdbx_strand_id
1 'polypeptide(L)'
;MAAAALLAAGTVTASEPAPRRMAECTQVMMEADNTRVARPAAKKYAKTNRPAKGDRLFTSKAVEAEIARVKSVLTNARLAWMFENCFPNTLDTTVRWTRKDENGKDDSMVYTGDIHAMWLRDSGAQVWPYVQLANKDEELRHMIAGVIRRQFKCIELDPYANAFLDPEDPNPDHQWMSDQTDMRPELHERKWEIDSLCYPIRLAYEYWKVTGDTSIFDEHWMAAIENILRTFREQQRKEGVGPYTFLRVTDRQLDTVCNAGKGNPVNPVGLIASAFRPSDDATTFLFLVPSNFFAVTSLRKAAEILTEVSGKPEMAAECTALADEVETALKKYATYNHPEFGTIYAFEVDGFGNRFLMDDA
;
A
#
# COMPACT_ATOMS: atom_id res chain seq x y z
N MET A 1 -42.77 3.71 -55.31
CA MET A 1 -43.59 2.50 -55.52
C MET A 1 -43.29 1.58 -54.33
N ALA A 2 -44.08 1.59 -53.27
CA ALA A 2 -45.37 0.89 -53.10
C ALA A 2 -45.21 -0.64 -53.27
N ALA A 3 -45.20 -1.37 -52.14
CA ALA A 3 -46.23 -2.35 -51.73
C ALA A 3 -45.80 -3.79 -52.09
N ALA A 4 -46.18 -4.88 -51.42
CA ALA A 4 -47.18 -5.14 -50.39
C ALA A 4 -46.80 -6.44 -49.63
N ALA A 5 -47.34 -6.59 -48.42
CA ALA A 5 -47.43 -7.85 -47.70
C ALA A 5 -48.47 -8.80 -48.34
N LEU A 6 -48.37 -10.11 -48.08
CA LEU A 6 -49.55 -10.92 -47.72
C LEU A 6 -49.15 -12.24 -47.03
N LEU A 7 -49.89 -12.54 -45.96
CA LEU A 7 -49.89 -13.78 -45.18
C LEU A 7 -50.49 -14.96 -45.97
N ALA A 8 -50.08 -16.18 -45.63
CA ALA A 8 -50.98 -17.34 -45.63
C ALA A 8 -50.54 -18.37 -44.58
N ALA A 9 -51.52 -18.83 -43.81
CA ALA A 9 -51.42 -19.74 -42.67
C ALA A 9 -51.25 -21.20 -43.10
N GLY A 10 -50.60 -22.01 -42.26
CA GLY A 10 -50.45 -23.46 -42.42
C GLY A 10 -50.44 -24.17 -41.07
N THR A 11 -51.65 -24.49 -40.61
CA THR A 11 -52.08 -25.58 -39.70
C THR A 11 -51.04 -26.37 -38.88
N VAL A 12 -51.27 -26.33 -37.56
CA VAL A 12 -50.76 -27.23 -36.53
C VAL A 12 -51.25 -28.67 -36.76
N THR A 13 -50.33 -29.63 -36.79
CA THR A 13 -50.60 -31.02 -36.42
C THR A 13 -49.54 -31.45 -35.41
N ALA A 14 -49.97 -31.66 -34.18
CA ALA A 14 -49.16 -32.17 -33.09
C ALA A 14 -48.77 -33.62 -33.37
N SER A 15 -47.46 -33.90 -33.43
CA SER A 15 -46.93 -35.24 -33.18
C SER A 15 -46.45 -35.28 -31.73
N GLU A 16 -46.99 -36.22 -30.96
CA GLU A 16 -46.55 -36.49 -29.59
C GLU A 16 -45.07 -36.90 -29.58
N PRO A 17 -44.22 -36.27 -28.75
CA PRO A 17 -42.93 -36.84 -28.41
C PRO A 17 -43.09 -37.86 -27.28
N ALA A 18 -42.56 -39.06 -27.51
CA ALA A 18 -42.46 -40.15 -26.55
C ALA A 18 -41.79 -39.71 -25.21
N PRO A 19 -42.11 -40.35 -24.08
CA PRO A 19 -41.60 -39.93 -22.78
C PRO A 19 -40.12 -40.28 -22.67
N ARG A 20 -39.24 -39.27 -22.73
CA ARG A 20 -37.81 -39.45 -22.43
C ARG A 20 -37.49 -38.86 -21.07
N ARG A 21 -37.31 -39.80 -20.13
CA ARG A 21 -36.48 -39.84 -18.92
C ARG A 21 -36.32 -38.53 -18.13
N MET A 22 -36.72 -38.63 -16.87
CA MET A 22 -36.36 -37.74 -15.76
C MET A 22 -34.91 -37.25 -15.89
N ALA A 23 -34.74 -35.95 -15.70
CA ALA A 23 -33.50 -35.23 -15.70
C ALA A 23 -32.38 -36.02 -14.98
N GLU A 24 -31.34 -36.35 -15.73
CA GLU A 24 -30.04 -36.55 -15.10
C GLU A 24 -29.68 -35.22 -14.46
N CYS A 25 -29.72 -35.20 -13.13
CA CYS A 25 -29.04 -34.20 -12.33
C CYS A 25 -27.55 -34.32 -12.67
N THR A 26 -27.13 -33.60 -13.71
CA THR A 26 -25.71 -33.38 -14.00
C THR A 26 -25.19 -32.69 -12.75
N GLN A 27 -24.49 -33.46 -11.93
CA GLN A 27 -23.68 -32.90 -10.86
C GLN A 27 -22.82 -31.83 -11.53
N VAL A 28 -23.10 -30.57 -11.20
CA VAL A 28 -22.15 -29.49 -11.40
C VAL A 28 -20.94 -29.94 -10.61
N MET A 29 -19.94 -30.49 -11.31
CA MET A 29 -18.62 -30.71 -10.76
C MET A 29 -18.14 -29.33 -10.33
N MET A 30 -18.34 -28.99 -9.06
CA MET A 30 -17.67 -27.84 -8.47
C MET A 30 -16.20 -28.04 -8.77
N GLU A 31 -15.56 -27.05 -9.39
CA GLU A 31 -14.11 -26.98 -9.48
C GLU A 31 -13.55 -27.39 -8.12
N ALA A 32 -12.56 -28.29 -8.13
CA ALA A 32 -11.98 -28.78 -6.90
C ALA A 32 -11.66 -27.57 -6.01
N ASP A 33 -12.29 -27.52 -4.84
CA ASP A 33 -12.02 -26.50 -3.85
C ASP A 33 -10.51 -26.58 -3.58
N ASN A 34 -9.74 -25.63 -4.11
CA ASN A 34 -8.28 -25.58 -3.96
C ASN A 34 -7.88 -25.41 -2.49
N THR A 35 -8.84 -25.17 -1.58
CA THR A 35 -8.63 -25.20 -0.14
C THR A 35 -8.78 -26.60 0.46
N ARG A 36 -9.29 -27.61 -0.24
CA ARG A 36 -9.50 -28.95 0.32
C ARG A 36 -8.31 -29.87 0.09
N VAL A 37 -7.28 -29.72 0.93
CA VAL A 37 -6.16 -30.68 0.98
C VAL A 37 -6.66 -31.98 1.59
N ALA A 38 -6.34 -33.13 0.98
CA ALA A 38 -6.61 -34.45 1.57
C ALA A 38 -6.12 -34.46 3.02
N ARG A 39 -7.03 -34.73 3.98
CA ARG A 39 -6.83 -34.54 5.43
C ARG A 39 -5.37 -34.81 5.82
N PRO A 40 -4.54 -33.77 6.04
CA PRO A 40 -3.21 -33.98 6.56
C PRO A 40 -3.35 -34.71 7.89
N ALA A 41 -2.42 -35.61 8.22
CA ALA A 41 -2.40 -36.18 9.56
C ALA A 41 -2.39 -35.01 10.56
N ALA A 42 -3.48 -34.87 11.34
CA ALA A 42 -3.76 -33.70 12.18
C ALA A 42 -2.60 -33.27 13.10
N LYS A 43 -1.66 -34.19 13.35
CA LYS A 43 -0.43 -33.96 14.11
C LYS A 43 0.54 -32.96 13.48
N LYS A 44 0.60 -32.83 12.14
CA LYS A 44 1.61 -31.97 11.47
C LYS A 44 1.41 -30.47 11.70
N TYR A 45 0.18 -30.03 11.93
CA TYR A 45 -0.19 -28.61 12.08
C TYR A 45 -0.72 -28.29 13.48
N ALA A 46 -0.45 -29.17 14.47
CA ALA A 46 -0.89 -28.97 15.84
C ALA A 46 -0.07 -27.93 16.60
N LYS A 47 1.19 -27.69 16.20
CA LYS A 47 2.10 -26.70 16.81
C LYS A 47 2.21 -25.48 15.91
N THR A 48 1.95 -24.30 16.47
CA THR A 48 2.16 -23.00 15.81
C THR A 48 3.66 -22.68 15.67
N ASN A 49 4.01 -21.89 14.64
CA ASN A 49 5.34 -21.30 14.46
C ASN A 49 5.45 -19.89 15.04
N ARG A 50 4.38 -19.37 15.66
CA ARG A 50 4.43 -18.11 16.40
C ARG A 50 5.46 -18.21 17.54
N PRO A 51 6.07 -17.09 17.96
CA PRO A 51 6.85 -17.04 19.20
C PRO A 51 6.05 -17.56 20.40
N ALA A 52 6.77 -18.05 21.41
CA ALA A 52 6.16 -18.39 22.67
C ALA A 52 5.46 -17.15 23.25
N LYS A 53 4.37 -17.34 24.01
CA LYS A 53 3.53 -16.22 24.45
C LYS A 53 4.29 -15.13 25.21
N GLY A 54 5.32 -15.49 25.97
CA GLY A 54 6.17 -14.54 26.71
C GLY A 54 7.16 -13.75 25.84
N ASP A 55 7.40 -14.18 24.60
CA ASP A 55 8.37 -13.58 23.68
C ASP A 55 7.69 -12.72 22.60
N ARG A 56 6.35 -12.59 22.62
CA ARG A 56 5.59 -11.78 21.65
C ARG A 56 5.68 -10.31 22.05
N LEU A 57 6.04 -9.45 21.10
CA LEU A 57 6.28 -8.04 21.38
C LEU A 57 4.99 -7.26 21.71
N PHE A 58 3.88 -7.58 21.04
CA PHE A 58 2.57 -7.01 21.31
C PHE A 58 1.48 -8.09 21.25
N THR A 59 0.45 -7.98 22.08
CA THR A 59 -0.70 -8.90 22.06
C THR A 59 -2.01 -8.13 22.05
N SER A 60 -2.91 -8.46 21.13
CA SER A 60 -4.28 -7.92 21.08
C SER A 60 -5.30 -9.02 21.37
N LYS A 61 -6.25 -8.74 22.27
CA LYS A 61 -7.38 -9.64 22.57
C LYS A 61 -8.29 -9.82 21.36
N ALA A 62 -8.55 -8.75 20.60
CA ALA A 62 -9.36 -8.84 19.38
C ALA A 62 -8.69 -9.70 18.30
N VAL A 63 -7.37 -9.60 18.15
CA VAL A 63 -6.60 -10.42 17.20
C VAL A 63 -6.61 -11.90 17.61
N GLU A 64 -6.39 -12.23 18.89
CA GLU A 64 -6.49 -13.62 19.35
C GLU A 64 -7.91 -14.21 19.17
N ALA A 65 -8.94 -13.39 19.41
CA ALA A 65 -10.32 -13.80 19.17
C ALA A 65 -10.60 -14.05 17.68
N GLU A 66 -10.05 -13.22 16.79
CA GLU A 66 -10.20 -13.39 15.34
C GLU A 66 -9.46 -14.63 14.83
N ILE A 67 -8.27 -14.94 15.37
CA ILE A 67 -7.56 -16.20 15.11
C ILE A 67 -8.42 -17.40 15.52
N ALA A 68 -8.99 -17.38 16.73
CA ALA A 68 -9.88 -18.45 17.19
C ALA A 68 -11.12 -18.62 16.29
N ARG A 69 -11.73 -17.50 15.88
CA ARG A 69 -12.88 -17.48 14.98
C ARG A 69 -12.52 -18.09 13.62
N VAL A 70 -11.46 -17.62 12.97
CA VAL A 70 -11.04 -18.09 11.64
C VAL A 70 -10.64 -19.57 11.67
N LYS A 71 -9.91 -20.02 12.70
CA LYS A 71 -9.58 -21.44 12.87
C LYS A 71 -10.81 -22.33 13.05
N SER A 72 -11.91 -21.82 13.60
CA SER A 72 -13.14 -22.61 13.78
C SER A 72 -13.95 -22.79 12.50
N VAL A 73 -13.80 -21.91 11.51
CA VAL A 73 -14.52 -21.98 10.22
C VAL A 73 -13.70 -22.63 9.11
N LEU A 74 -12.36 -22.58 9.18
CA LEU A 74 -11.50 -23.20 8.18
C LEU A 74 -11.41 -24.72 8.37
N THR A 75 -11.81 -25.45 7.33
CA THR A 75 -11.72 -26.92 7.33
C THR A 75 -10.33 -27.44 6.93
N ASN A 76 -9.53 -26.61 6.26
CA ASN A 76 -8.14 -26.93 5.92
C ASN A 76 -7.21 -26.60 7.08
N ALA A 77 -6.70 -27.64 7.74
CA ALA A 77 -5.78 -27.52 8.88
C ALA A 77 -4.48 -26.77 8.53
N ARG A 78 -3.95 -26.92 7.31
CA ARG A 78 -2.75 -26.19 6.87
C ARG A 78 -3.05 -24.70 6.73
N LEU A 79 -4.19 -24.35 6.13
CA LEU A 79 -4.59 -22.95 5.95
C LEU A 79 -4.88 -22.28 7.29
N ALA A 80 -5.58 -22.96 8.20
CA ALA A 80 -5.82 -22.48 9.56
C ALA A 80 -4.51 -22.24 10.34
N TRP A 81 -3.55 -23.15 10.20
CA TRP A 81 -2.21 -23.01 10.79
C TRP A 81 -1.40 -21.88 10.16
N MET A 82 -1.46 -21.71 8.83
CA MET A 82 -0.82 -20.58 8.14
C MET A 82 -1.44 -19.25 8.60
N PHE A 83 -2.77 -19.17 8.68
CA PHE A 83 -3.44 -17.97 9.17
C PHE A 83 -3.01 -17.62 10.60
N GLU A 84 -2.98 -18.59 11.51
CA GLU A 84 -2.50 -18.39 12.88
C GLU A 84 -1.06 -17.90 12.94
N ASN A 85 -0.19 -18.36 12.05
CA ASN A 85 1.21 -17.92 12.03
C ASN A 85 1.41 -16.55 11.37
N CYS A 86 0.66 -16.26 10.30
CA CYS A 86 0.88 -15.07 9.48
C CYS A 86 0.07 -13.87 9.98
N PHE A 87 -1.19 -14.06 10.35
CA PHE A 87 -2.08 -12.95 10.71
C PHE A 87 -1.58 -12.13 11.90
N PRO A 88 -1.01 -12.69 12.99
CA PRO A 88 -0.47 -11.88 14.09
C PRO A 88 1.04 -11.61 13.98
N ASN A 89 1.71 -12.01 12.89
CA ASN A 89 3.18 -12.01 12.85
C ASN A 89 3.77 -10.62 13.12
N THR A 90 3.20 -9.57 12.52
CA THR A 90 3.58 -8.17 12.81
C THR A 90 3.57 -7.87 14.30
N LEU A 91 2.47 -8.19 14.99
CA LEU A 91 2.31 -7.91 16.42
C LEU A 91 3.28 -8.75 17.25
N ASP A 92 3.43 -10.02 16.89
CA ASP A 92 4.26 -10.97 17.61
C ASP A 92 5.75 -10.61 17.52
N THR A 93 6.25 -10.10 16.38
CA THR A 93 7.70 -10.03 16.10
C THR A 93 8.24 -8.67 15.69
N THR A 94 7.41 -7.69 15.36
CA THR A 94 7.92 -6.43 14.75
C THR A 94 7.47 -5.15 15.44
N VAL A 95 6.37 -5.19 16.20
CA VAL A 95 5.84 -4.00 16.87
C VAL A 95 6.55 -3.77 18.19
N ARG A 96 7.32 -2.69 18.29
CA ARG A 96 7.80 -2.19 19.58
C ARG A 96 6.83 -1.15 20.11
N TRP A 97 5.92 -1.64 20.94
CA TRP A 97 4.85 -0.90 21.59
C TRP A 97 5.14 -0.76 23.07
N THR A 98 5.82 0.31 23.49
CA THR A 98 5.94 0.64 24.92
C THR A 98 6.25 2.13 25.14
N ARG A 99 5.90 3.02 24.21
CA ARG A 99 6.34 4.42 24.28
C ARG A 99 5.19 5.39 24.27
N LYS A 100 5.26 6.31 25.22
CA LYS A 100 4.75 7.65 25.01
C LYS A 100 5.90 8.49 24.51
N ASP A 101 5.66 9.37 23.56
CA ASP A 101 6.65 10.39 23.19
C ASP A 101 6.88 11.38 24.34
N GLU A 102 7.78 12.34 24.13
CA GLU A 102 8.09 13.41 25.08
C GLU A 102 6.85 14.23 25.53
N ASN A 103 5.74 14.17 24.78
CA ASN A 103 4.49 14.87 25.04
C ASN A 103 3.38 13.94 25.59
N GLY A 104 3.68 12.68 25.91
CA GLY A 104 2.70 11.74 26.44
C GLY A 104 1.79 11.09 25.38
N LYS A 105 2.05 11.27 24.08
CA LYS A 105 1.28 10.70 22.97
C LYS A 105 1.77 9.31 22.61
N ASP A 106 0.88 8.44 22.11
CA ASP A 106 1.26 7.09 21.68
C ASP A 106 2.34 7.14 20.59
N ASP A 107 3.35 6.27 20.71
CA ASP A 107 4.43 6.13 19.75
C ASP A 107 4.76 4.64 19.53
N SER A 108 4.85 4.22 18.27
CA SER A 108 5.06 2.81 17.93
C SER A 108 6.01 2.67 16.76
N MET A 109 7.07 1.89 16.99
CA MET A 109 7.97 1.49 15.92
C MET A 109 7.56 0.13 15.37
N VAL A 110 7.52 0.00 14.04
CA VAL A 110 7.23 -1.27 13.36
C VAL A 110 8.38 -1.60 12.44
N TYR A 111 9.15 -2.63 12.81
CA TYR A 111 10.23 -3.14 11.97
C TYR A 111 9.66 -3.94 10.79
N THR A 112 10.38 -4.01 9.67
CA THR A 112 9.95 -4.82 8.52
C THR A 112 10.00 -6.32 8.85
N GLY A 113 10.99 -6.74 9.65
CA GLY A 113 11.18 -8.12 10.08
C GLY A 113 12.67 -8.44 10.22
N ASP A 114 13.25 -9.03 9.18
CA ASP A 114 14.68 -9.36 9.12
C ASP A 114 15.58 -8.16 8.79
N ILE A 115 15.02 -7.07 8.27
CA ILE A 115 15.70 -5.77 8.15
C ILE A 115 15.34 -4.92 9.37
N HIS A 116 16.36 -4.51 10.13
CA HIS A 116 16.20 -3.83 11.42
C HIS A 116 15.98 -2.31 11.28
N ALA A 117 14.94 -1.92 10.53
CA ALA A 117 14.46 -0.54 10.41
C ALA A 117 12.95 -0.49 10.09
N MET A 118 12.36 0.70 10.10
CA MET A 118 10.95 0.94 9.75
C MET A 118 10.83 1.62 8.39
N TRP A 119 10.20 0.94 7.43
CA TRP A 119 9.74 1.55 6.19
C TRP A 119 8.37 2.19 6.40
N LEU A 120 8.13 3.36 5.79
CA LEU A 120 6.80 3.97 5.80
C LEU A 120 5.75 3.09 5.09
N ARG A 121 6.14 2.47 3.97
CA ARG A 121 5.34 1.47 3.25
C ARG A 121 4.97 0.28 4.13
N ASP A 122 5.98 -0.44 4.61
CA ASP A 122 5.81 -1.70 5.32
C ASP A 122 5.02 -1.51 6.59
N SER A 123 5.39 -0.54 7.43
CA SER A 123 4.65 -0.25 8.66
C SER A 123 3.20 0.12 8.39
N GLY A 124 2.92 0.88 7.32
CA GLY A 124 1.56 1.24 6.90
C GLY A 124 0.73 0.05 6.43
N ALA A 125 1.36 -0.95 5.83
CA ALA A 125 0.72 -2.17 5.34
C ALA A 125 0.58 -3.25 6.42
N GLN A 126 1.63 -3.47 7.23
CA GLN A 126 1.73 -4.51 8.25
C GLN A 126 0.62 -4.41 9.30
N VAL A 127 0.22 -3.20 9.69
CA VAL A 127 -0.85 -2.98 10.69
C VAL A 127 -2.23 -2.73 10.08
N TRP A 128 -2.32 -2.51 8.77
CA TRP A 128 -3.57 -2.25 8.05
C TRP A 128 -4.72 -3.23 8.38
N PRO A 129 -4.53 -4.57 8.34
CA PRO A 129 -5.63 -5.49 8.56
C PRO A 129 -6.17 -5.45 10.00
N TYR A 130 -5.45 -4.87 10.95
CA TYR A 130 -5.89 -4.76 12.34
C TYR A 130 -6.76 -3.52 12.60
N VAL A 131 -6.79 -2.54 11.70
CA VAL A 131 -7.60 -1.31 11.85
C VAL A 131 -9.08 -1.67 12.06
N GLN A 132 -9.60 -2.64 11.32
CA GLN A 132 -10.99 -3.12 11.46
C GLN A 132 -11.32 -3.72 12.84
N LEU A 133 -10.30 -4.04 13.64
CA LEU A 133 -10.43 -4.59 14.99
C LEU A 133 -10.24 -3.53 16.08
N ALA A 134 -9.79 -2.31 15.74
CA ALA A 134 -9.43 -1.26 16.70
C ALA A 134 -10.59 -0.87 17.65
N ASN A 135 -11.84 -0.86 17.16
CA ASN A 135 -13.00 -0.57 18.01
C ASN A 135 -13.33 -1.65 19.04
N LYS A 136 -12.69 -2.83 18.93
CA LYS A 136 -12.90 -3.97 19.83
C LYS A 136 -11.76 -4.12 20.85
N ASP A 137 -10.69 -3.35 20.71
CA ASP A 137 -9.48 -3.48 21.51
C ASP A 137 -8.76 -2.13 21.62
N GLU A 138 -8.86 -1.51 22.80
CA GLU A 138 -8.32 -0.18 23.06
C GLU A 138 -6.78 -0.14 22.96
N GLU A 139 -6.08 -1.17 23.45
CA GLU A 139 -4.62 -1.23 23.35
C GLU A 139 -4.18 -1.33 21.89
N LEU A 140 -4.90 -2.13 21.07
CA LEU A 140 -4.65 -2.20 19.63
C LEU A 140 -4.91 -0.87 18.93
N ARG A 141 -5.99 -0.17 19.29
CA ARG A 141 -6.31 1.15 18.77
C ARG A 141 -5.18 2.15 19.06
N HIS A 142 -4.73 2.21 20.31
CA HIS A 142 -3.61 3.06 20.70
C HIS A 142 -2.33 2.67 19.95
N MET A 143 -2.08 1.37 19.72
CA MET A 143 -0.95 0.88 18.93
C MET A 143 -0.93 1.42 17.51
N ILE A 144 -2.05 1.30 16.81
CA ILE A 144 -2.14 1.82 15.44
C ILE A 144 -2.01 3.36 15.43
N ALA A 145 -2.58 4.05 16.41
CA ALA A 145 -2.43 5.50 16.54
C ALA A 145 -0.97 5.92 16.75
N GLY A 146 -0.19 5.15 17.51
CA GLY A 146 1.23 5.39 17.71
C GLY A 146 2.07 5.15 16.44
N VAL A 147 1.72 4.14 15.62
CA VAL A 147 2.36 3.92 14.31
C VAL A 147 2.15 5.15 13.41
N ILE A 148 0.91 5.65 13.33
CA ILE A 148 0.57 6.80 12.50
C ILE A 148 1.35 8.05 12.91
N ARG A 149 1.43 8.33 14.22
CA ARG A 149 2.20 9.48 14.74
C ARG A 149 3.69 9.33 14.45
N ARG A 150 4.25 8.13 14.63
CA ARG A 150 5.64 7.84 14.26
C ARG A 150 5.90 8.10 12.78
N GLN A 151 5.01 7.65 11.90
CA GLN A 151 5.12 7.91 10.46
C GLN A 151 5.09 9.42 10.13
N PHE A 152 4.25 10.22 10.79
CA PHE A 152 4.25 11.67 10.59
C PHE A 152 5.58 12.31 11.03
N LYS A 153 6.13 11.91 12.17
CA LYS A 153 7.46 12.36 12.63
C LYS A 153 8.58 11.96 11.65
N CYS A 154 8.49 10.78 11.05
CA CYS A 154 9.42 10.34 10.00
C CYS A 154 9.34 11.22 8.73
N ILE A 155 8.14 11.58 8.28
CA ILE A 155 7.95 12.47 7.12
C ILE A 155 8.39 13.91 7.44
N GLU A 156 8.18 14.37 8.67
CA GLU A 156 8.68 15.66 9.14
C GLU A 156 10.22 15.69 9.13
N LEU A 157 10.85 14.61 9.56
CA LEU A 157 12.29 14.43 9.61
C LEU A 157 12.93 14.46 8.21
N ASP A 158 12.41 13.67 7.27
CA ASP A 158 12.83 13.72 5.86
C ASP A 158 11.75 13.11 4.93
N PRO A 159 11.05 13.92 4.14
CA PRO A 159 9.99 13.42 3.26
C PRO A 159 10.50 12.70 2.01
N TYR A 160 11.82 12.64 1.78
CA TYR A 160 12.42 11.87 0.69
C TYR A 160 12.91 10.48 1.12
N ALA A 161 12.92 10.18 2.42
CA ALA A 161 13.40 8.90 2.93
C ALA A 161 12.31 7.82 2.96
N ASN A 162 12.67 6.61 2.57
CA ASN A 162 11.82 5.42 2.67
C ASN A 162 11.91 4.75 4.06
N ALA A 163 13.09 4.76 4.69
CA ALA A 163 13.38 3.96 5.87
C ALA A 163 14.03 4.72 7.03
N PHE A 164 13.55 4.45 8.25
CA PHE A 164 13.90 5.17 9.47
C PHE A 164 14.33 4.24 10.58
N LEU A 165 15.22 4.74 11.43
CA LEU A 165 15.72 4.00 12.59
C LEU A 165 14.98 4.34 13.86
N ASP A 166 15.04 3.41 14.80
CA ASP A 166 14.46 3.60 16.11
C ASP A 166 15.40 4.50 16.92
N PRO A 167 14.95 5.67 17.41
CA PRO A 167 15.81 6.54 18.20
C PRO A 167 16.29 5.93 19.52
N GLU A 168 15.60 4.92 20.06
CA GLU A 168 16.03 4.20 21.28
C GLU A 168 16.71 2.85 20.98
N ASP A 169 16.73 2.44 19.72
CA ASP A 169 17.51 1.29 19.24
C ASP A 169 18.24 1.70 17.95
N PRO A 170 19.15 2.69 18.03
CA PRO A 170 19.90 3.13 16.86
C PRO A 170 20.83 1.99 16.44
N ASN A 171 20.42 1.29 15.39
CA ASN A 171 21.14 0.14 14.85
C ASN A 171 22.59 0.54 14.54
N PRO A 172 23.62 -0.02 15.22
CA PRO A 172 25.00 0.42 15.03
C PRO A 172 25.56 0.15 13.63
N ASP A 173 24.93 -0.74 12.85
CA ASP A 173 25.29 -1.05 11.47
C ASP A 173 24.49 -0.20 10.46
N HIS A 174 24.69 1.12 10.48
CA HIS A 174 24.16 2.06 9.49
C HIS A 174 24.87 1.93 8.13
N GLN A 175 24.70 0.80 7.44
CA GLN A 175 25.44 0.47 6.22
C GLN A 175 25.27 1.51 5.08
N TRP A 176 24.13 2.21 5.06
CA TRP A 176 23.76 3.14 3.99
C TRP A 176 24.16 4.60 4.25
N MET A 177 24.80 4.94 5.37
CA MET A 177 25.32 6.30 5.61
C MET A 177 26.40 6.72 4.60
N SER A 178 26.96 5.77 3.86
CA SER A 178 27.92 6.00 2.80
C SER A 178 27.28 6.34 1.44
N ASP A 179 25.95 6.30 1.34
CA ASP A 179 25.23 6.75 0.14
C ASP A 179 25.52 8.23 -0.12
N GLN A 180 25.70 8.56 -1.39
CA GLN A 180 25.94 9.91 -1.87
C GLN A 180 24.58 10.61 -2.08
N THR A 181 23.94 10.92 -0.96
CA THR A 181 22.73 11.72 -0.80
C THR A 181 22.82 12.47 0.53
N ASP A 182 21.90 13.39 0.81
CA ASP A 182 21.82 14.10 2.10
C ASP A 182 21.31 13.18 3.23
N MET A 183 22.11 12.18 3.61
CA MET A 183 21.81 11.26 4.71
C MET A 183 21.79 11.99 6.06
N ARG A 184 20.96 11.47 6.98
CA ARG A 184 20.95 11.88 8.39
C ARG A 184 21.09 10.65 9.29
N PRO A 185 21.61 10.79 10.53
CA PRO A 185 21.77 9.68 11.46
C PRO A 185 20.46 8.94 11.80
N GLU A 186 19.31 9.60 11.69
CA GLU A 186 18.01 9.00 12.00
C GLU A 186 17.46 8.12 10.85
N LEU A 187 18.08 8.19 9.67
CA LEU A 187 17.65 7.46 8.48
C LEU A 187 18.37 6.11 8.41
N HIS A 188 17.60 5.06 8.09
CA HIS A 188 18.18 3.80 7.64
C HIS A 188 18.56 3.91 6.16
N GLU A 189 17.65 4.40 5.32
CA GLU A 189 17.83 4.53 3.88
C GLU A 189 17.04 5.76 3.38
N ARG A 190 17.52 6.38 2.30
CA ARG A 190 16.95 7.60 1.74
C ARG A 190 16.60 7.47 0.25
N LYS A 191 15.96 6.35 -0.13
CA LYS A 191 15.43 6.16 -1.48
C LYS A 191 14.08 6.86 -1.63
N TRP A 192 13.98 7.76 -2.60
CA TRP A 192 12.76 8.52 -2.85
C TRP A 192 11.70 7.69 -3.58
N GLU A 193 10.63 7.41 -2.86
CA GLU A 193 9.49 6.60 -3.29
C GLU A 193 8.18 7.34 -3.01
N ILE A 194 7.38 7.59 -4.04
CA ILE A 194 6.09 8.28 -3.90
C ILE A 194 5.18 7.56 -2.89
N ASP A 195 5.17 6.23 -2.90
CA ASP A 195 4.28 5.44 -2.06
C ASP A 195 4.63 5.54 -0.57
N SER A 196 5.89 5.81 -0.22
CA SER A 196 6.33 6.06 1.16
C SER A 196 5.55 7.21 1.82
N LEU A 197 5.13 8.21 1.05
CA LEU A 197 4.27 9.30 1.53
C LEU A 197 2.76 8.99 1.45
N CYS A 198 2.37 7.98 0.66
CA CYS A 198 0.98 7.58 0.47
C CYS A 198 0.48 6.61 1.54
N TYR A 199 1.32 5.64 1.94
CA TYR A 199 0.96 4.63 2.95
C TYR A 199 0.52 5.24 4.31
N PRO A 200 1.23 6.25 4.86
CA PRO A 200 0.81 6.93 6.08
C PRO A 200 -0.54 7.63 5.98
N ILE A 201 -0.81 8.35 4.87
CA ILE A 201 -2.12 8.99 4.64
C ILE A 201 -3.22 7.92 4.54
N ARG A 202 -2.95 6.83 3.81
CA ARG A 202 -3.87 5.70 3.67
C ARG A 202 -4.25 5.14 5.05
N LEU A 203 -3.26 4.84 5.90
CA LEU A 203 -3.46 4.26 7.22
C LEU A 203 -4.22 5.23 8.15
N ALA A 204 -3.79 6.49 8.20
CA ALA A 204 -4.40 7.51 9.05
C ALA A 204 -5.88 7.76 8.69
N TYR A 205 -6.19 7.83 7.39
CA TYR A 205 -7.56 7.99 6.93
C TYR A 205 -8.45 6.81 7.31
N GLU A 206 -7.99 5.58 7.11
CA GLU A 206 -8.77 4.38 7.48
C GLU A 206 -8.97 4.28 8.99
N TYR A 207 -7.92 4.53 9.77
CA TYR A 207 -7.99 4.58 11.22
C TYR A 207 -9.05 5.58 11.68
N TRP A 208 -9.04 6.79 11.14
CA TRP A 208 -10.05 7.81 11.43
C TRP A 208 -11.46 7.35 11.05
N LYS A 209 -11.67 6.86 9.82
CA LYS A 209 -13.00 6.43 9.37
C LYS A 209 -13.55 5.26 10.16
N VAL A 210 -12.70 4.33 10.60
CA VAL A 210 -13.13 3.17 11.39
C VAL A 210 -13.37 3.56 12.85
N THR A 211 -12.49 4.34 13.47
CA THR A 211 -12.51 4.58 14.92
C THR A 211 -13.21 5.87 15.34
N GLY A 212 -13.34 6.82 14.43
CA GLY A 212 -13.76 8.20 14.71
C GLY A 212 -12.70 9.03 15.46
N ASP A 213 -11.53 8.46 15.78
CA ASP A 213 -10.49 9.17 16.52
C ASP A 213 -9.70 10.12 15.61
N THR A 214 -9.86 11.41 15.86
CA THR A 214 -9.17 12.49 15.16
C THR A 214 -7.92 12.99 15.88
N SER A 215 -7.59 12.45 17.07
CA SER A 215 -6.47 12.92 17.89
C SER A 215 -5.09 12.67 17.28
N ILE A 216 -5.01 11.86 16.23
CA ILE A 216 -3.79 11.62 15.44
C ILE A 216 -3.45 12.78 14.51
N PHE A 217 -4.41 13.65 14.17
CA PHE A 217 -4.22 14.78 13.25
C PHE A 217 -3.79 16.02 14.00
N ASP A 218 -2.60 15.95 14.58
CA ASP A 218 -2.00 16.97 15.41
C ASP A 218 -0.97 17.84 14.65
N GLU A 219 -0.07 18.52 15.34
CA GLU A 219 0.97 19.36 14.75
C GLU A 219 1.90 18.58 13.80
N HIS A 220 2.20 17.31 14.09
CA HIS A 220 3.07 16.49 13.24
C HIS A 220 2.36 16.09 11.95
N TRP A 221 1.04 15.86 11.98
CA TRP A 221 0.24 15.69 10.76
C TRP A 221 0.34 16.93 9.86
N MET A 222 0.22 18.12 10.44
CA MET A 222 0.29 19.37 9.67
C MET A 222 1.65 19.57 9.02
N ALA A 223 2.75 19.30 9.75
CA ALA A 223 4.10 19.35 9.18
C ALA A 223 4.30 18.29 8.09
N ALA A 224 3.79 17.08 8.31
CA ALA A 224 3.89 15.99 7.34
C ALA A 224 3.16 16.32 6.04
N ILE A 225 1.90 16.77 6.08
CA ILE A 225 1.13 17.06 4.85
C ILE A 225 1.69 18.27 4.07
N GLU A 226 2.24 19.27 4.77
CA GLU A 226 2.98 20.36 4.14
C GLU A 226 4.22 19.86 3.39
N ASN A 227 5.01 19.00 4.05
CA ASN A 227 6.16 18.36 3.43
C ASN A 227 5.77 17.49 2.22
N ILE A 228 4.68 16.73 2.31
CA ILE A 228 4.19 15.88 1.21
C ILE A 228 3.81 16.72 -0.02
N LEU A 229 3.04 17.80 0.17
CA LEU A 229 2.67 18.71 -0.92
C LEU A 229 3.89 19.34 -1.57
N ARG A 230 4.86 19.79 -0.75
CA ARG A 230 6.12 20.36 -1.23
C ARG A 230 6.90 19.33 -2.06
N THR A 231 7.16 18.15 -1.50
CA THR A 231 7.93 17.08 -2.16
C THR A 231 7.30 16.62 -3.46
N PHE A 232 5.97 16.40 -3.50
CA PHE A 232 5.30 16.02 -4.74
C PHE A 232 5.41 17.11 -5.82
N ARG A 233 5.28 18.40 -5.47
CA ARG A 233 5.45 19.51 -6.43
C ARG A 233 6.89 19.65 -6.91
N GLU A 234 7.87 19.54 -6.02
CA GLU A 234 9.29 19.51 -6.39
C GLU A 234 9.57 18.40 -7.41
N GLN A 235 8.96 17.22 -7.21
CA GLN A 235 9.12 16.07 -8.09
C GLN A 235 8.19 16.05 -9.31
N GLN A 236 7.31 17.05 -9.50
CA GLN A 236 6.76 17.33 -10.83
C GLN A 236 7.82 17.90 -11.78
N ARG A 237 8.96 18.38 -11.24
CA ARG A 237 10.16 18.83 -11.97
C ARG A 237 9.90 19.94 -13.01
N LYS A 238 8.86 20.74 -12.80
CA LYS A 238 8.47 21.84 -13.70
C LYS A 238 9.51 22.96 -13.75
N GLU A 239 10.11 23.28 -12.61
CA GLU A 239 11.09 24.37 -12.45
C GLU A 239 12.55 23.88 -12.46
N GLY A 240 12.77 22.60 -12.74
CA GLY A 240 14.09 21.95 -12.70
C GLY A 240 14.02 20.53 -12.16
N VAL A 241 15.16 19.86 -12.03
CA VAL A 241 15.23 18.44 -11.62
C VAL A 241 14.86 18.16 -10.15
N GLY A 242 14.58 19.21 -9.36
CA GLY A 242 14.29 19.10 -7.94
C GLY A 242 15.55 18.99 -7.06
N PRO A 243 15.39 18.99 -5.73
CA PRO A 243 16.51 18.98 -4.79
C PRO A 243 17.08 17.58 -4.53
N TYR A 244 16.36 16.51 -4.88
CA TYR A 244 16.76 15.14 -4.57
C TYR A 244 17.73 14.56 -5.59
N THR A 245 18.86 14.03 -5.12
CA THR A 245 19.78 13.18 -5.88
C THR A 245 20.25 12.02 -5.04
N PHE A 246 20.48 10.87 -5.66
CA PHE A 246 20.93 9.68 -4.95
C PHE A 246 21.94 8.87 -5.77
N LEU A 247 23.08 8.54 -5.18
CA LEU A 247 24.03 7.58 -5.75
C LEU A 247 24.50 6.62 -4.66
N ARG A 248 24.59 5.33 -5.01
CA ARG A 248 25.20 4.29 -4.19
C ARG A 248 26.31 3.60 -4.98
N VAL A 249 27.40 3.25 -4.29
CA VAL A 249 28.44 2.37 -4.84
C VAL A 249 28.05 0.93 -4.54
N THR A 250 27.64 0.21 -5.56
CA THR A 250 27.04 -1.13 -5.44
C THR A 250 27.19 -1.88 -6.77
N ASP A 251 27.19 -3.21 -6.73
CA ASP A 251 27.12 -4.09 -7.90
C ASP A 251 25.68 -4.31 -8.39
N ARG A 252 24.68 -3.87 -7.62
CA ARG A 252 23.26 -3.94 -7.95
C ARG A 252 22.83 -2.68 -8.71
N GLN A 253 22.61 -2.81 -10.01
CA GLN A 253 22.36 -1.65 -10.90
C GLN A 253 21.19 -0.77 -10.45
N LEU A 254 20.12 -1.36 -9.93
CA LEU A 254 18.91 -0.64 -9.54
C LEU A 254 18.97 -0.07 -8.11
N ASP A 255 20.04 -0.34 -7.36
CA ASP A 255 20.29 0.28 -6.05
C ASP A 255 20.98 1.64 -6.16
N THR A 256 21.15 2.17 -7.37
CA THR A 256 21.72 3.50 -7.63
C THR A 256 20.99 4.19 -8.79
N VAL A 257 21.13 5.50 -8.92
CA VAL A 257 20.36 6.29 -9.89
C VAL A 257 21.27 6.87 -10.98
N CYS A 258 20.88 6.70 -12.25
CA CYS A 258 21.63 7.21 -13.40
C CYS A 258 21.68 8.76 -13.46
N ASN A 259 22.44 9.30 -14.43
CA ASN A 259 22.58 10.74 -14.68
C ASN A 259 23.02 11.53 -13.44
N ALA A 260 24.09 11.07 -12.79
CA ALA A 260 24.62 11.66 -11.55
C ALA A 260 23.55 11.77 -10.45
N GLY A 261 22.78 10.70 -10.26
CA GLY A 261 21.79 10.58 -9.20
C GLY A 261 20.44 11.23 -9.47
N LYS A 262 20.21 11.79 -10.66
CA LYS A 262 18.98 12.53 -11.02
C LYS A 262 17.92 11.66 -11.68
N GLY A 263 18.31 10.50 -12.20
CA GLY A 263 17.45 9.58 -12.92
C GLY A 263 17.34 9.90 -14.41
N ASN A 264 16.58 9.10 -15.15
CA ASN A 264 16.35 9.37 -16.57
C ASN A 264 15.55 10.67 -16.75
N PRO A 265 15.80 11.45 -17.83
CA PRO A 265 15.08 12.70 -18.06
C PRO A 265 13.57 12.49 -18.15
N VAL A 266 12.82 13.49 -17.70
CA VAL A 266 11.37 13.54 -17.82
C VAL A 266 10.92 14.82 -18.51
N ASN A 267 9.81 14.76 -19.23
CA ASN A 267 9.06 15.92 -19.67
C ASN A 267 8.04 16.26 -18.56
N PRO A 268 8.09 17.43 -17.92
CA PRO A 268 7.27 17.74 -16.75
C PRO A 268 5.80 17.97 -17.12
N VAL A 269 5.05 16.88 -17.31
CA VAL A 269 3.68 16.86 -17.85
C VAL A 269 2.58 16.88 -16.78
N GLY A 270 2.94 17.03 -15.51
CA GLY A 270 2.01 17.04 -14.37
C GLY A 270 2.07 15.80 -13.47
N LEU A 271 2.68 14.71 -13.94
CA LEU A 271 2.99 13.53 -13.10
C LEU A 271 4.13 13.83 -12.12
N ILE A 272 4.18 13.06 -11.04
CA ILE A 272 5.21 13.13 -10.00
C ILE A 272 6.28 12.07 -10.30
N ALA A 273 7.54 12.48 -10.31
CA ALA A 273 8.68 11.58 -10.46
C ALA A 273 8.93 10.78 -9.18
N SER A 274 9.13 9.47 -9.28
CA SER A 274 9.62 8.56 -8.24
C SER A 274 11.00 8.09 -8.66
N ALA A 275 12.02 8.25 -7.80
CA ALA A 275 13.36 7.76 -8.12
C ALA A 275 13.44 6.24 -7.99
N PHE A 276 12.71 5.69 -7.02
CA PHE A 276 12.62 4.27 -6.74
C PHE A 276 11.15 3.79 -6.72
N ARG A 277 10.98 2.49 -6.84
CA ARG A 277 9.72 1.74 -6.78
C ARG A 277 9.44 1.27 -5.35
N PRO A 278 8.24 0.74 -5.06
CA PRO A 278 7.97 0.01 -3.82
C PRO A 278 8.87 -1.22 -3.58
N SER A 279 9.58 -1.70 -4.62
CA SER A 279 10.59 -2.76 -4.49
C SER A 279 11.96 -2.24 -4.02
N ASP A 280 12.08 -0.94 -3.74
CA ASP A 280 13.32 -0.19 -3.52
C ASP A 280 14.27 -0.18 -4.75
N ASP A 281 13.86 -0.67 -5.91
CA ASP A 281 14.62 -0.59 -7.16
C ASP A 281 14.41 0.75 -7.88
N ALA A 282 15.47 1.29 -8.49
CA ALA A 282 15.40 2.51 -9.28
C ALA A 282 14.41 2.36 -10.46
N THR A 283 13.58 3.38 -10.66
CA THR A 283 12.66 3.41 -11.81
C THR A 283 13.44 3.53 -13.12
N THR A 284 12.92 2.93 -14.19
CA THR A 284 13.47 3.13 -15.54
C THR A 284 12.98 4.46 -16.10
N PHE A 285 11.68 4.72 -16.08
CA PHE A 285 11.14 6.07 -16.30
C PHE A 285 10.51 6.60 -15.02
N LEU A 286 10.84 7.83 -14.66
CA LEU A 286 10.57 8.31 -13.30
C LEU A 286 9.08 8.49 -13.00
N PHE A 287 8.21 8.64 -13.99
CA PHE A 287 6.77 8.68 -13.72
C PHE A 287 6.23 7.26 -13.57
N LEU A 288 6.43 6.71 -12.37
CA LEU A 288 5.87 5.44 -11.92
C LEU A 288 4.36 5.53 -11.80
N VAL A 289 3.66 4.87 -12.72
CA VAL A 289 2.22 5.01 -12.92
C VAL A 289 1.41 4.53 -11.70
N PRO A 290 1.66 3.34 -11.12
CA PRO A 290 0.90 2.89 -9.94
C PRO A 290 1.03 3.83 -8.75
N SER A 291 2.23 4.33 -8.46
CA SER A 291 2.44 5.26 -7.34
C SER A 291 1.82 6.64 -7.58
N ASN A 292 1.73 7.10 -8.84
CA ASN A 292 0.96 8.30 -9.17
C ASN A 292 -0.55 8.10 -8.96
N PHE A 293 -1.11 6.94 -9.34
CA PHE A 293 -2.50 6.59 -8.99
C PHE A 293 -2.74 6.59 -7.48
N PHE A 294 -1.78 6.05 -6.72
CA PHE A 294 -1.87 6.03 -5.27
C PHE A 294 -1.81 7.45 -4.68
N ALA A 295 -0.93 8.31 -5.19
CA ALA A 295 -0.83 9.72 -4.79
C ALA A 295 -2.15 10.48 -5.00
N VAL A 296 -2.84 10.29 -6.14
CA VAL A 296 -4.16 10.90 -6.40
C VAL A 296 -5.16 10.54 -5.29
N THR A 297 -5.25 9.26 -4.95
CA THR A 297 -6.19 8.79 -3.92
C THR A 297 -5.80 9.29 -2.53
N SER A 298 -4.51 9.27 -2.21
CA SER A 298 -3.99 9.75 -0.92
C SER A 298 -4.19 11.26 -0.74
N LEU A 299 -3.95 12.07 -1.77
CA LEU A 299 -4.20 13.51 -1.73
C LEU A 299 -5.68 13.84 -1.53
N ARG A 300 -6.60 13.08 -2.16
CA ARG A 300 -8.04 13.24 -1.94
C ARG A 300 -8.45 12.90 -0.50
N LYS A 301 -7.88 11.84 0.08
CA LYS A 301 -8.06 11.50 1.51
C LYS A 301 -7.53 12.62 2.42
N ALA A 302 -6.35 13.15 2.13
CA ALA A 302 -5.77 14.26 2.89
C ALA A 302 -6.63 15.53 2.80
N ALA A 303 -7.19 15.84 1.62
CA ALA A 303 -8.09 16.98 1.45
C ALA A 303 -9.35 16.88 2.34
N GLU A 304 -9.93 15.68 2.44
CA GLU A 304 -11.08 15.43 3.31
C GLU A 304 -10.71 15.61 4.79
N ILE A 305 -9.58 15.04 5.24
CA ILE A 305 -9.08 15.22 6.61
C ILE A 305 -8.84 16.71 6.91
N LEU A 306 -8.16 17.42 6.02
CA LEU A 306 -7.85 18.84 6.18
C LEU A 306 -9.12 19.70 6.30
N THR A 307 -10.17 19.33 5.57
CA THR A 307 -11.46 20.03 5.60
C THR A 307 -12.27 19.72 6.85
N GLU A 308 -12.47 18.44 7.15
CA GLU A 308 -13.38 17.99 8.20
C GLU A 308 -12.76 18.02 9.60
N VAL A 309 -11.44 17.83 9.70
CA VAL A 309 -10.75 17.66 10.97
C VAL A 309 -9.80 18.81 11.26
N SER A 310 -8.91 19.14 10.33
CA SER A 310 -7.84 20.11 10.59
C SER A 310 -8.30 21.57 10.47
N GLY A 311 -9.46 21.83 9.85
CA GLY A 311 -9.95 23.20 9.61
C GLY A 311 -9.06 24.01 8.67
N LYS A 312 -8.47 23.36 7.64
CA LYS A 312 -7.52 23.93 6.68
C LYS A 312 -8.03 23.82 5.23
N PRO A 313 -9.15 24.49 4.89
CA PRO A 313 -9.78 24.35 3.57
C PRO A 313 -8.91 24.82 2.40
N GLU A 314 -8.02 25.79 2.61
CA GLU A 314 -7.09 26.26 1.56
C GLU A 314 -6.07 25.17 1.19
N MET A 315 -5.45 24.55 2.19
CA MET A 315 -4.52 23.43 1.98
C MET A 315 -5.25 22.18 1.45
N ALA A 316 -6.50 21.96 1.83
CA ALA A 316 -7.33 20.90 1.24
C ALA A 316 -7.58 21.12 -0.27
N ALA A 317 -7.82 22.37 -0.67
CA ALA A 317 -7.96 22.73 -2.08
C ALA A 317 -6.64 22.53 -2.85
N GLU A 318 -5.49 22.79 -2.21
CA GLU A 318 -4.18 22.49 -2.77
C GLU A 318 -3.95 20.99 -3.01
N CYS A 319 -4.32 20.12 -2.05
CA CYS A 319 -4.29 18.67 -2.23
C CYS A 319 -5.18 18.22 -3.40
N THR A 320 -6.40 18.77 -3.46
CA THR A 320 -7.37 18.45 -4.53
C THR A 320 -6.85 18.86 -5.90
N ALA A 321 -6.32 20.08 -6.02
CA ALA A 321 -5.77 20.61 -7.27
C ALA A 321 -4.60 19.77 -7.79
N LEU A 322 -3.67 19.37 -6.90
CA LEU A 322 -2.56 18.50 -7.28
C LEU A 322 -3.05 17.10 -7.69
N ALA A 323 -4.03 16.54 -6.97
CA ALA A 323 -4.61 15.25 -7.33
C ALA A 323 -5.28 15.29 -8.72
N ASP A 324 -6.02 16.34 -9.02
CA ASP A 324 -6.71 16.50 -10.32
C ASP A 324 -5.73 16.73 -11.47
N GLU A 325 -4.63 17.45 -11.22
CA GLU A 325 -3.55 17.59 -12.19
C GLU A 325 -2.92 16.23 -12.51
N VAL A 326 -2.53 15.47 -11.49
CA VAL A 326 -1.91 14.14 -11.65
C VAL A 326 -2.87 13.17 -12.33
N GLU A 327 -4.16 13.16 -11.94
CA GLU A 327 -5.18 12.31 -12.57
C GLU A 327 -5.36 12.66 -14.06
N THR A 328 -5.35 13.95 -14.40
CA THR A 328 -5.43 14.41 -15.79
C THR A 328 -4.21 13.96 -16.59
N ALA A 329 -3.01 14.06 -16.01
CA ALA A 329 -1.78 13.61 -16.64
C ALA A 329 -1.76 12.07 -16.80
N LEU A 330 -2.23 11.30 -15.81
CA LEU A 330 -2.37 9.85 -15.90
C LEU A 330 -3.27 9.45 -17.07
N LYS A 331 -4.46 10.05 -17.18
CA LYS A 331 -5.40 9.80 -18.29
C LYS A 331 -4.78 10.06 -19.67
N LYS A 332 -3.84 11.01 -19.77
CA LYS A 332 -3.23 11.41 -21.03
C LYS A 332 -1.97 10.61 -21.39
N TYR A 333 -1.13 10.27 -20.41
CA TYR A 333 0.22 9.76 -20.67
C TYR A 333 0.42 8.30 -20.24
N ALA A 334 -0.37 7.79 -19.28
CA ALA A 334 -0.13 6.47 -18.69
C ALA A 334 -0.73 5.31 -19.50
N THR A 335 -1.64 5.57 -20.44
CA THR A 335 -2.25 4.50 -21.24
C THR A 335 -1.44 4.17 -22.49
N TYR A 336 -1.46 2.90 -22.87
CA TYR A 336 -0.88 2.38 -24.11
C TYR A 336 -1.89 1.47 -24.81
N ASN A 337 -2.05 1.63 -26.12
CA ASN A 337 -2.89 0.74 -26.93
C ASN A 337 -2.08 -0.50 -27.33
N HIS A 338 -2.11 -1.54 -26.49
CA HIS A 338 -1.42 -2.79 -26.73
C HIS A 338 -2.05 -3.55 -27.91
N PRO A 339 -1.25 -4.08 -28.85
CA PRO A 339 -1.78 -4.77 -30.03
C PRO A 339 -2.62 -6.01 -29.71
N GLU A 340 -2.37 -6.65 -28.56
CA GLU A 340 -3.10 -7.84 -28.12
C GLU A 340 -4.21 -7.55 -27.09
N PHE A 341 -3.98 -6.60 -26.18
CA PHE A 341 -4.82 -6.44 -24.98
C PHE A 341 -5.70 -5.17 -25.03
N GLY A 342 -5.61 -4.38 -26.10
CA GLY A 342 -6.28 -3.09 -26.18
C GLY A 342 -5.62 -2.06 -25.26
N THR A 343 -6.40 -1.10 -24.76
CA THR A 343 -5.88 -0.04 -23.90
C THR A 343 -5.51 -0.60 -22.52
N ILE A 344 -4.23 -0.51 -22.18
CA ILE A 344 -3.67 -0.88 -20.87
C ILE A 344 -2.98 0.32 -20.23
N TYR A 345 -2.65 0.23 -18.93
CA TYR A 345 -1.73 1.16 -18.29
C TYR A 345 -0.28 0.67 -18.45
N ALA A 346 0.63 1.59 -18.76
CA ALA A 346 2.06 1.34 -18.62
C ALA A 346 2.45 1.34 -17.13
N PHE A 347 3.55 0.68 -16.81
CA PHE A 347 4.11 0.69 -15.46
C PHE A 347 4.84 2.00 -15.17
N GLU A 348 5.64 2.47 -16.14
CA GLU A 348 6.42 3.70 -16.05
C GLU A 348 6.37 4.46 -17.37
N VAL A 349 6.37 5.79 -17.29
CA VAL A 349 6.43 6.70 -18.44
C VAL A 349 7.37 7.87 -18.18
N ASP A 350 7.80 8.57 -19.22
CA ASP A 350 8.73 9.72 -19.12
C ASP A 350 8.12 11.06 -19.56
N GLY A 351 6.89 11.04 -20.08
CA GLY A 351 6.22 12.22 -20.64
C GLY A 351 6.73 12.66 -22.04
N PHE A 352 7.79 12.06 -22.57
CA PHE A 352 8.23 12.23 -23.97
C PHE A 352 7.54 11.25 -24.92
N GLY A 353 7.05 10.13 -24.37
CA GLY A 353 6.33 9.12 -25.11
C GLY A 353 6.92 7.71 -24.97
N ASN A 354 7.91 7.51 -24.10
CA ASN A 354 8.33 6.15 -23.76
C ASN A 354 7.34 5.54 -22.74
N ARG A 355 7.14 4.24 -22.86
CA ARG A 355 6.28 3.43 -21.98
C ARG A 355 7.03 2.16 -21.63
N PHE A 356 7.14 1.86 -20.34
CA PHE A 356 7.62 0.57 -19.88
C PHE A 356 6.42 -0.29 -19.50
N LEU A 357 6.23 -1.40 -20.22
CA LEU A 357 5.06 -2.28 -20.07
C LEU A 357 5.48 -3.51 -19.27
N MET A 358 5.31 -3.45 -17.95
CA MET A 358 5.58 -4.53 -17.01
C MET A 358 4.63 -4.42 -15.80
N ASP A 359 4.85 -5.23 -14.78
CA ASP A 359 4.32 -5.02 -13.44
C ASP A 359 5.36 -5.53 -12.43
N ASP A 360 5.28 -5.08 -11.18
CA ASP A 360 6.17 -5.49 -10.07
C ASP A 360 5.33 -5.85 -8.84
N ALA A 361 5.83 -6.77 -8.01
CA ALA A 361 5.01 -7.54 -7.05
C ALA A 361 4.70 -6.80 -5.74
#